data_AF-A0A8S8XU17-F1
#
_entry.id   AF-A0A8S8XU17-F1
#
_cell.length_a   1.000
_cell.length_b   1.000
_cell.length_c   1.000
_cell.angle_alpha   90.00
_cell.angle_beta   90.00
_cell.angle_gamma   90.00
#
_symmetry.space_group_name_H-M   'P 1'
#
loop_
_entity.id
_entity.type
_entity.pdbx_description
1 polymer ?
#
loop_
_entity_poly.entity_id
_entity_poly.type
_entity_poly.pdbx_seq_one_letter_code
_entity_poly.pdbx_strand_id
1 'polypeptide(L)'
;MEYSIRLLNSSYHKEIVDGVEHAVVYLYGTTKDGEGIAVRTPIMRPYFQVVEPDDDVKTLLKKDDSVDSIEDEELWVDGDVKKCTRVYTKSRTSYTNLKNG
;
A
#
# COMPACT_ATOMS: atom_id res chain seq x y z
N MET A 1 -13.49 -14.55 -14.25
CA MET A 1 -14.89 -14.37 -13.83
C MET A 1 -15.03 -12.96 -13.30
N GLU A 2 -16.04 -12.22 -13.73
CA GLU A 2 -16.23 -10.82 -13.37
C GLU A 2 -17.45 -10.71 -12.46
N TYR A 3 -17.31 -10.00 -11.34
CA TYR A 3 -18.38 -9.80 -10.37
C TYR A 3 -18.65 -8.30 -10.21
N SER A 4 -19.92 -7.93 -10.24
CA SER A 4 -20.37 -6.62 -9.74
C SER A 4 -20.70 -6.74 -8.27
N ILE A 5 -19.97 -6.01 -7.42
CA ILE A 5 -20.06 -6.14 -5.96
C ILE A 5 -20.43 -4.79 -5.35
N ARG A 6 -21.46 -4.77 -4.51
CA ARG A 6 -21.68 -3.68 -3.55
C ARG A 6 -20.80 -3.93 -2.34
N LEU A 7 -19.75 -3.13 -2.19
CA LEU A 7 -18.84 -3.23 -1.05
C LEU A 7 -19.56 -2.82 0.25
N LEU A 8 -19.42 -3.63 1.29
CA LEU A 8 -20.00 -3.39 2.62
C LEU A 8 -18.93 -3.16 3.68
N ASN A 9 -17.81 -3.89 3.61
CA ASN A 9 -16.70 -3.77 4.56
C ASN A 9 -15.38 -4.18 3.91
N SER A 10 -14.27 -3.81 4.54
CA SER A 10 -12.93 -4.31 4.23
C SER A 10 -12.17 -4.62 5.52
N SER A 11 -11.43 -5.73 5.55
CA SER A 11 -10.54 -6.06 6.68
C SER A 11 -9.14 -6.37 6.21
N TYR A 12 -8.15 -5.75 6.87
CA TYR A 12 -6.75 -6.07 6.72
C TYR A 12 -6.42 -7.42 7.38
N HIS A 13 -5.58 -8.21 6.72
CA HIS A 13 -5.02 -9.44 7.28
C HIS A 13 -3.53 -9.54 6.95
N LYS A 14 -2.81 -10.23 7.83
CA LYS A 14 -1.43 -10.69 7.62
C LYS A 14 -1.48 -12.12 7.14
N GLU A 15 -0.83 -12.40 6.02
CA GLU A 15 -0.68 -13.76 5.50
C GLU A 15 0.79 -14.06 5.25
N ILE A 16 1.22 -15.30 5.51
CA ILE A 16 2.58 -15.75 5.23
C ILE A 16 2.59 -16.42 3.86
N VAL A 17 3.37 -15.89 2.92
CA VAL A 17 3.59 -16.47 1.59
C VAL A 17 5.09 -16.62 1.38
N ASP A 18 5.54 -17.82 1.03
CA ASP A 18 6.96 -18.14 0.85
C ASP A 18 7.87 -17.72 2.02
N GLY A 19 7.34 -17.82 3.25
CA GLY A 19 8.05 -17.45 4.48
C GLY A 19 8.10 -15.95 4.78
N VAL A 20 7.46 -15.11 3.95
CA VAL A 20 7.40 -13.65 4.11
C VAL A 20 6.00 -13.22 4.54
N GLU A 21 5.91 -12.32 5.51
CA GLU A 21 4.64 -11.71 5.94
C GLU A 21 4.18 -10.69 4.90
N HIS A 22 2.96 -10.86 4.39
CA HIS A 22 2.33 -9.99 3.41
C HIS A 22 1.02 -9.40 3.93
N ALA A 23 0.77 -8.16 3.48
CA ALA A 23 -0.50 -7.49 3.68
C ALA A 23 -1.51 -7.93 2.61
N VAL A 24 -2.70 -8.33 3.04
CA VAL A 24 -3.84 -8.53 2.15
C VAL A 24 -5.07 -7.83 2.73
N VAL A 25 -6.01 -7.48 1.85
CA VAL A 25 -7.30 -6.93 2.24
C VAL A 25 -8.38 -7.89 1.75
N TYR A 26 -9.29 -8.24 2.65
CA TYR A 26 -10.52 -8.92 2.28
C TYR A 26 -11.62 -7.87 2.10
N LEU A 27 -12.25 -7.87 0.94
CA LEU A 27 -13.39 -7.05 0.59
C LEU A 27 -14.66 -7.89 0.77
N TYR A 28 -15.57 -7.44 1.63
CA TYR A 28 -16.84 -8.11 1.89
C TYR A 28 -17.98 -7.31 1.28
N GLY A 29 -18.89 -8.00 0.60
CA GLY A 29 -19.98 -7.33 -0.09
C GLY A 29 -21.11 -8.27 -0.48
N THR A 30 -21.95 -7.77 -1.37
CA THR A 30 -23.03 -8.54 -2.00
C THR A 30 -22.93 -8.45 -3.51
N THR A 31 -23.25 -9.53 -4.21
CA THR A 31 -23.37 -9.56 -5.66
C THR A 31 -24.66 -8.84 -6.11
N LYS A 32 -24.85 -8.66 -7.42
CA LYS A 32 -26.10 -8.12 -7.98
C LYS A 32 -27.33 -8.93 -7.61
N ASP A 33 -27.17 -10.25 -7.43
CA ASP A 33 -28.26 -11.17 -7.08
C ASP A 33 -28.51 -11.23 -5.56
N GLY A 34 -27.79 -10.43 -4.76
CA GLY A 34 -27.94 -10.34 -3.31
C GLY A 34 -27.13 -11.37 -2.52
N GLU A 35 -26.29 -12.17 -3.19
CA GLU A 35 -25.46 -13.18 -2.53
C GLU A 35 -24.27 -12.54 -1.83
N GLY A 36 -23.95 -12.99 -0.60
CA GLY A 36 -22.77 -12.55 0.11
C GLY A 36 -21.48 -13.02 -0.58
N ILE A 37 -20.48 -12.15 -0.68
CA ILE A 37 -19.18 -12.46 -1.28
C ILE A 37 -18.04 -11.88 -0.46
N ALA A 38 -16.93 -12.63 -0.41
CA ALA A 38 -15.65 -12.18 0.12
C ALA A 38 -14.57 -12.29 -0.97
N VAL A 39 -13.86 -11.21 -1.23
CA VAL A 39 -12.79 -11.13 -2.24
C VAL A 39 -11.47 -10.82 -1.57
N ARG A 40 -10.50 -11.73 -1.70
CA ARG A 40 -9.12 -11.50 -1.27
C ARG A 40 -8.39 -10.70 -2.34
N THR A 41 -7.78 -9.57 -1.97
CA THR A 41 -6.92 -8.83 -2.90
C THR A 41 -5.63 -9.60 -3.22
N PRO A 42 -4.92 -9.22 -4.30
CA PRO A 42 -3.51 -9.54 -4.42
C PRO A 42 -2.70 -9.06 -3.21
N ILE A 43 -1.49 -9.60 -3.06
CA ILE A 43 -0.52 -9.14 -2.07
C ILE A 43 -0.30 -7.64 -2.29
N MET A 44 -0.44 -6.87 -1.22
CA MET A 44 -0.18 -5.44 -1.23
C MET A 44 1.15 -5.15 -0.54
N ARG A 45 1.92 -4.22 -1.12
CA ARG A 45 3.11 -3.65 -0.49
C ARG A 45 2.69 -2.33 0.17
N PRO A 46 2.77 -2.19 1.51
CA PRO A 46 2.44 -0.93 2.16
C PRO A 46 3.40 0.17 1.70
N TYR A 47 2.88 1.34 1.36
CA TYR A 47 3.69 2.46 0.88
C TYR A 47 3.19 3.81 1.41
N PHE A 48 4.07 4.80 1.39
CA PHE A 48 3.74 6.21 1.54
C PHE A 48 4.44 7.03 0.45
N GLN A 49 4.10 8.32 0.37
CA GLN A 49 4.75 9.26 -0.51
C GLN A 49 5.49 10.33 0.27
N VAL A 50 6.66 10.69 -0.22
CA VAL A 50 7.39 11.89 0.19
C VAL A 50 7.28 12.91 -0.93
N VAL A 51 6.83 14.12 -0.59
CA VAL A 51 6.63 15.22 -1.53
C VAL A 51 7.96 15.98 -1.68
N GLU A 52 8.38 16.20 -2.93
CA GLU A 52 9.58 16.94 -3.29
C GLU A 52 10.85 16.53 -2.51
N PRO A 53 11.18 15.23 -2.37
CA PRO A 53 12.37 14.80 -1.65
C PRO A 53 13.64 15.18 -2.42
N ASP A 54 14.63 15.68 -1.69
CA ASP A 54 15.98 15.86 -2.22
C ASP A 54 16.74 14.52 -2.35
N ASP A 55 17.91 14.57 -2.98
CA ASP A 55 18.72 13.38 -3.25
C ASP A 55 19.28 12.74 -1.98
N ASP A 56 19.47 13.51 -0.91
CA ASP A 56 19.95 13.02 0.38
C ASP A 56 18.87 12.17 1.06
N VAL A 57 17.62 12.65 1.08
CA VAL A 57 16.45 11.90 1.56
C VAL A 57 16.27 10.61 0.76
N LYS A 58 16.34 10.67 -0.58
CA LYS A 58 16.24 9.46 -1.42
C LYS A 58 17.37 8.47 -1.12
N THR A 59 18.58 8.96 -0.87
CA THR A 59 19.73 8.13 -0.53
C THR A 59 19.57 7.47 0.84
N LEU A 60 19.03 8.19 1.83
CA LEU A 60 18.74 7.65 3.15
C LEU A 60 17.67 6.56 3.08
N LEU A 61 16.56 6.82 2.37
CA LEU A 61 15.47 5.85 2.18
C LEU A 61 15.96 4.56 1.49
N LYS A 62 16.85 4.66 0.50
CA LYS A 62 17.42 3.48 -0.19
C LYS A 62 18.31 2.61 0.72
N LYS A 63 18.82 3.17 1.82
CA LYS A 63 19.69 2.47 2.78
C LYS A 63 18.94 1.92 3.98
N ASP A 64 17.68 2.30 4.18
CA ASP A 64 16.89 1.89 5.34
C ASP A 64 16.38 0.45 5.16
N ASP A 65 16.71 -0.42 6.11
CA ASP A 65 16.31 -1.84 6.07
C ASP A 65 14.79 -2.06 6.14
N SER A 66 14.01 -1.05 6.53
CA SER A 66 12.55 -1.08 6.54
C SER A 66 11.93 -0.79 5.17
N VAL A 67 12.71 -0.23 4.24
CA VAL A 67 12.30 0.10 2.87
C VAL A 67 12.55 -1.10 1.94
N ASP A 68 11.56 -1.40 1.10
CA ASP A 68 11.63 -2.45 0.07
C ASP A 68 12.13 -1.86 -1.25
N SER A 69 11.50 -0.79 -1.71
CA SER A 69 11.89 -0.06 -2.91
C SER A 69 11.35 1.37 -2.89
N ILE A 70 11.89 2.22 -3.76
CA ILE A 70 11.33 3.55 -4.02
C ILE A 70 11.09 3.74 -5.52
N GLU A 71 10.05 4.50 -5.87
CA GLU A 71 9.67 4.84 -7.24
C GLU A 71 9.39 6.35 -7.33
N ASP A 72 9.90 7.03 -8.35
CA ASP A 72 9.57 8.43 -8.60
C ASP A 72 8.20 8.53 -9.30
N GLU A 73 7.37 9.49 -8.87
CA GLU A 73 6.05 9.75 -9.43
C GLU A 73 5.72 11.25 -9.42
N GLU A 74 4.74 11.66 -10.24
CA GLU A 74 4.19 13.01 -10.23
C GLU A 74 2.75 12.96 -9.72
N LEU A 75 2.47 13.70 -8.65
CA LEU A 75 1.17 13.69 -7.97
C LEU A 75 0.60 15.09 -7.82
N TRP A 76 -0.72 15.18 -7.83
CA TRP A 76 -1.43 16.42 -7.49
C TRP A 76 -1.40 16.63 -5.98
N VAL A 77 -0.70 17.67 -5.51
CA VAL A 77 -0.49 17.98 -4.10
C VAL A 77 -0.67 19.49 -3.91
N ASP A 78 -1.57 19.87 -3.00
CA ASP A 78 -1.85 21.28 -2.65
C ASP A 78 -2.17 22.20 -3.84
N GLY A 79 -2.81 21.66 -4.88
CA GLY A 79 -3.29 22.43 -6.03
C GLY A 79 -2.32 22.50 -7.22
N ASP A 80 -1.20 21.78 -7.17
CA ASP A 80 -0.26 21.68 -8.29
C ASP A 80 0.31 20.25 -8.45
N VAL A 81 0.86 19.94 -9.61
CA VAL A 81 1.59 18.70 -9.86
C VAL A 81 3.00 18.80 -9.28
N LYS A 82 3.31 17.91 -8.34
CA LYS A 82 4.61 17.87 -7.65
C LYS A 82 5.34 16.56 -7.89
N LYS A 83 6.66 16.64 -7.96
CA LYS A 83 7.53 15.45 -7.92
C LYS A 83 7.45 14.82 -6.54
N CYS A 84 7.14 13.54 -6.52
CA CYS A 84 7.02 12.75 -5.31
C CYS A 84 7.86 11.48 -5.46
N THR A 85 8.18 10.88 -4.32
CA THR A 85 8.76 9.53 -4.30
C THR A 85 7.85 8.63 -3.49
N ARG A 86 7.37 7.57 -4.13
CA ARG A 86 6.69 6.46 -3.48
C ARG A 86 7.71 5.58 -2.78
N VAL A 87 7.49 5.30 -1.50
CA VAL A 87 8.35 4.45 -0.68
C VAL A 87 7.57 3.21 -0.28
N TYR A 88 7.93 2.06 -0.86
CA TYR A 88 7.38 0.77 -0.45
C TYR A 88 8.15 0.26 0.77
N THR A 89 7.42 -0.31 1.73
CA THR A 89 7.97 -0.81 2.99
C THR A 89 7.77 -2.32 3.08
N LYS A 90 8.69 -3.00 3.77
CA LYS A 90 8.66 -4.46 3.90
C LYS A 90 7.47 -4.96 4.72
N SER A 91 6.93 -4.14 5.62
CA SER A 91 5.83 -4.51 6.50
C SER A 91 4.98 -3.31 6.93
N ARG A 92 3.79 -3.58 7.49
CA ARG A 92 2.95 -2.54 8.10
C ARG A 92 3.63 -1.85 9.29
N THR A 93 4.45 -2.57 10.04
CA THR A 93 5.21 -2.01 11.18
C THR A 93 6.26 -1.03 10.67
N SER A 94 7.03 -1.43 9.65
CA SER A 94 8.00 -0.57 8.94
C SER A 94 7.38 0.73 8.47
N TYR A 95 6.21 0.66 7.82
CA TYR A 95 5.42 1.83 7.43
C TYR A 95 5.12 2.76 8.62
N THR A 96 4.63 2.20 9.73
CA THR A 96 4.15 2.98 10.87
C THR A 96 5.31 3.69 11.57
N ASN A 97 6.47 3.04 11.65
CA ASN A 97 7.67 3.62 12.24
C ASN A 97 8.26 4.73 11.35
N LEU A 98 8.39 4.49 10.05
CA LEU A 98 8.95 5.48 9.11
C LEU A 98 8.07 6.72 8.93
N LYS A 99 6.74 6.57 9.05
CA LYS A 99 5.82 7.70 8.87
C LYS A 99 5.72 8.60 10.11
N ASN A 100 5.94 8.03 11.30
CA ASN A 100 5.71 8.73 12.57
C ASN A 100 7.01 9.03 13.34
N GLY A 101 8.15 8.54 12.87
CA GLY A 101 9.48 8.91 13.37
C GLY A 101 9.96 10.21 12.73
#